data_AF-A0A3C1D7L5-F1
#
_entry.id   AF-A0A3C1D7L5-F1
#
_cell.length_a   1.000
_cell.length_b   1.000
_cell.length_c   1.000
_cell.angle_alpha   90.00
_cell.angle_beta   90.00
_cell.angle_gamma   90.00
#
_symmetry.space_group_name_H-M   'P 1'
#
loop_
_entity.id
_entity.type
_entity.pdbx_description
1 polymer ?
#
loop_
_entity_poly.entity_id
_entity_poly.type
_entity_poly.pdbx_seq_one_letter_code
_entity_poly.pdbx_strand_id
1 'polypeptide(L)' 'MSSSRRLSPGLIAALGFVSAVGPFATDMYLASFTDIAGDLGVDAAAVQLTLTSFLAGVAGGQLVLGPWSDR' A
#
# COMPACT_ATOMS: atom_id res chain seq x y z
N MET A 1 27.43 -3.43 -25.48
CA MET A 1 27.31 -2.09 -24.88
C MET A 1 25.84 -1.88 -24.53
N SER A 2 25.45 -2.12 -23.27
CA SER A 2 24.07 -1.92 -22.82
C SER A 2 23.73 -0.44 -22.90
N SER A 3 22.72 -0.08 -23.69
CA SER A 3 22.25 1.29 -23.80
C SER A 3 21.59 1.66 -22.47
N SER A 4 22.22 2.54 -21.68
CA SER A 4 21.66 3.02 -20.42
C SER A 4 20.37 3.80 -20.70
N ARG A 5 19.22 3.12 -20.65
CA ARG A 5 17.91 3.78 -20.73
C ARG A 5 17.81 4.76 -19.56
N ARG A 6 17.85 6.05 -19.87
CA ARG A 6 17.58 7.11 -18.88
C ARG A 6 16.10 7.05 -18.54
N LEU A 7 15.77 6.91 -17.25
CA LEU A 7 14.39 7.00 -16.77
C LEU A 7 13.88 8.42 -17.04
N SER A 8 12.71 8.55 -17.69
CA SER A 8 12.12 9.86 -17.93
C SER A 8 11.58 10.44 -16.61
N PRO A 9 11.63 11.77 -16.41
CA PRO A 9 11.06 12.40 -15.22
C PRO A 9 9.57 12.05 -15.00
N GLY A 10 8.80 11.93 -16.09
CA GLY A 10 7.39 11.53 -16.03
C GLY A 10 7.19 10.09 -15.53
N LEU A 11 8.07 9.16 -15.93
CA LEU A 11 8.03 7.79 -15.41
C LEU A 11 8.37 7.75 -13.92
N ILE A 12 9.40 8.50 -13.50
CA ILE A 12 9.77 8.60 -12.08
C ILE A 12 8.59 9.17 -11.26
N ALA A 13 7.95 10.23 -11.74
CA ALA A 13 6.80 10.83 -11.07
C ALA A 13 5.62 9.85 -10.97
N ALA A 14 5.31 9.13 -12.05
CA ALA A 14 4.24 8.13 -12.08
C ALA A 14 4.52 6.98 -11.10
N LEU A 15 5.72 6.41 -11.11
CA LEU A 15 6.12 5.34 -10.21
C LEU A 15 6.13 5.81 -8.75
N GLY A 16 6.59 7.05 -8.50
CA GLY A 16 6.56 7.67 -7.18
C GLY A 16 5.13 7.83 -6.66
N PHE A 17 4.21 8.30 -7.50
CA PHE A 17 2.81 8.46 -7.14
C PHE A 17 2.15 7.11 -6.81
N VAL A 18 2.33 6.10 -7.67
CA VAL A 18 1.80 4.75 -7.44
C VAL A 18 2.39 4.14 -6.17
N SER A 19 3.70 4.31 -5.92
CA SER A 19 4.36 3.80 -4.72
C SER A 19 3.87 4.49 -3.44
N ALA A 20 3.50 5.77 -3.52
CA ALA A 20 3.04 6.56 -2.38
C ALA A 20 1.61 6.22 -1.94
N VAL A 21 0.79 5.59 -2.80
CA VAL A 21 -0.61 5.25 -2.47
C VAL A 21 -0.70 4.38 -1.21
N GLY A 22 0.16 3.37 -1.07
CA GLY A 22 0.12 2.45 0.08
C GLY A 22 0.39 3.13 1.43
N PRO A 23 1.54 3.80 1.61
CA PRO A 23 1.84 4.57 2.82
C PRO A 23 0.79 5.65 3.11
N PHE A 24 0.36 6.39 2.09
CA PHE A 24 -0.64 7.45 2.26
C PHE A 24 -1.99 6.91 2.75
N ALA A 25 -2.47 5.80 2.18
CA ALA A 25 -3.70 5.16 2.63
C ALA A 25 -3.59 4.66 4.07
N THR A 26 -2.43 4.13 4.48
CA THR A 26 -2.19 3.66 5.84
C THR A 26 -2.19 4.82 6.84
N ASP A 27 -1.54 5.93 6.51
CA ASP A 27 -1.49 7.12 7.36
C ASP A 27 -2.88 7.74 7.54
N MET A 28 -3.65 7.89 6.46
CA MET A 28 -5.03 8.36 6.52
C MET A 28 -5.93 7.43 7.34
N TYR A 29 -5.75 6.11 7.18
CA TYR A 29 -6.47 5.11 7.96
C TYR A 29 -6.18 5.24 9.45
N LEU A 30 -4.91 5.37 9.84
CA LEU A 30 -4.52 5.52 11.25
C LEU A 30 -5.05 6.83 11.84
N ALA A 31 -5.03 7.93 11.07
CA ALA A 31 -5.57 9.21 11.50
C ALA A 31 -7.09 9.19 11.74
N SER A 32 -7.81 8.38 10.97
CA SER A 32 -9.28 8.23 11.05
C SER A 32 -9.74 7.00 11.86
N PHE A 33 -8.80 6.28 12.48
CA PHE A 33 -9.07 4.98 13.09
C PHE A 33 -10.17 5.02 14.17
N THR A 34 -10.14 6.04 15.03
CA THR A 34 -11.15 6.24 16.08
C THR A 34 -12.50 6.63 15.51
N ASP A 35 -12.50 7.45 14.46
CA ASP A 35 -13.72 7.94 13.81
C ASP A 35 -14.45 6.78 13.11
N ILE A 36 -13.71 5.91 12.42
CA ILE A 36 -14.26 4.70 11.78
C ILE A 36 -14.95 3.79 12.82
N ALA A 37 -14.32 3.58 13.97
CA ALA A 37 -14.89 2.75 15.03
C ALA A 37 -16.21 3.36 15.58
N GLY A 38 -16.22 4.67 15.79
CA GLY A 38 -17.40 5.41 16.25
C GLY A 38 -18.54 5.39 15.24
N ASP A 39 -18.26 5.68 13.97
CA ASP A 39 -19.25 5.75 12.90
C ASP A 39 -19.89 4.39 12.60
N LEU A 40 -19.12 3.31 12.75
CA LEU A 40 -19.60 1.94 12.54
C LEU A 40 -20.19 1.30 13.81
N GLY A 41 -20.05 1.94 14.97
CA GLY A 41 -20.50 1.41 16.26
C GLY A 41 -19.81 0.09 16.65
N VAL A 42 -18.54 -0.08 16.28
CA VAL A 42 -17.75 -1.29 16.54
C VAL A 42 -16.55 -1.00 17.43
N ASP A 43 -16.01 -2.05 18.05
CA ASP A 43 -14.77 -1.94 18.82
C ASP A 43 -13.56 -1.63 17.93
N ALA A 44 -12.59 -0.91 18.48
CA ALA A 44 -11.30 -0.63 17.83
C ALA A 44 -10.59 -1.89 17.31
N ALA A 45 -10.72 -3.02 18.01
CA ALA A 45 -10.15 -4.30 17.58
C ALA A 45 -10.73 -4.77 16.24
N ALA A 46 -12.02 -4.54 16.00
CA ALA A 46 -12.67 -4.90 14.74
C ALA A 46 -12.14 -4.06 13.57
N VAL A 47 -11.91 -2.76 13.79
CA VAL A 47 -11.27 -1.87 12.81
C VAL A 47 -9.83 -2.36 12.56
N GLN A 48 -9.04 -2.60 13.60
CA GLN A 48 -7.64 -3.06 13.44
C GLN A 48 -7.49 -4.34 12.61
N LEU A 49 -8.45 -5.27 12.68
CA LEU A 49 -8.44 -6.48 11.86
C LEU A 49 -8.43 -6.18 10.35
N THR A 50 -8.98 -5.04 9.90
CA THR A 50 -8.95 -4.65 8.49
C THR A 50 -7.53 -4.29 8.06
N LEU A 51 -6.78 -3.57 8.90
CA LEU A 51 -5.37 -3.26 8.65
C LEU A 51 -4.51 -4.53 8.67
N THR A 52 -4.76 -5.44 9.61
CA THR A 52 -4.10 -6.76 9.62
C THR A 52 -4.37 -7.53 8.35
N SER A 53 -5.63 -7.56 7.89
CA SER A 53 -6.03 -8.24 6.65
C SER A 53 -5.39 -7.60 5.42
N PHE A 54 -5.30 -6.28 5.38
CA PHE A 54 -4.59 -5.54 4.34
C PHE A 54 -3.11 -5.93 4.29
N LEU A 55 -2.40 -5.91 5.42
CA LEU A 55 -0.99 -6.29 5.50
C LEU A 55 -0.76 -7.75 5.12
N ALA A 56 -1.65 -8.66 5.54
CA ALA A 56 -1.61 -10.06 5.13
C ALA A 56 -1.79 -10.21 3.61
N GLY A 57 -2.70 -9.45 3.01
CA GLY A 57 -2.90 -9.38 1.56
C GLY A 57 -1.66 -8.85 0.82
N VAL A 58 -1.04 -7.79 1.34
CA VAL A 58 0.23 -7.25 0.79
C VAL A 58 1.34 -8.29 0.87
N ALA A 59 1.52 -8.92 2.03
CA ALA A 59 2.53 -9.97 2.22
C ALA A 59 2.31 -11.14 1.24
N GLY A 60 1.07 -11.63 1.13
CA GLY A 60 0.71 -12.66 0.16
C GLY A 60 0.94 -12.22 -1.29
N GLY A 61 0.59 -10.98 -1.62
CA GLY A 61 0.85 -10.38 -2.93
C GLY A 61 2.34 -10.32 -3.26
N GLN A 62 3.19 -9.93 -2.31
CA GLN A 62 4.65 -9.91 -2.48
C GLN A 62 5.22 -11.29 -2.73
N LEU A 63 4.71 -12.33 -2.05
CA LEU A 63 5.14 -13.72 -2.28
C LEU A 63 4.88 -14.21 -3.71
N VAL A 64 3.84 -13.70 -4.38
CA VAL A 64 3.46 -14.11 -5.73
C VAL A 64 4.05 -13.15 -6.78
N LEU A 65 3.75 -11.86 -6.64
CA LEU A 65 4.10 -10.82 -7.61
C LEU A 65 5.59 -10.49 -7.60
N GLY A 66 6.29 -10.65 -6.47
CA GLY A 66 7.74 -10.44 -6.40
C GLY A 66 8.49 -11.37 -7.36
N PRO A 67 8.41 -12.71 -7.18
CA PRO A 67 9.06 -13.66 -8.08
C PRO A 67 8.59 -13.61 -9.54
N TRP A 68 7.37 -13.14 -9.79
CA TRP A 68 6.86 -12.94 -11.14
C TRP A 68 7.41 -11.67 -11.80
N SER A 69 7.57 -10.59 -11.05
CA SER A 69 8.15 -9.34 -11.55
C SER A 69 9.65 -9.45 -11.83
N ASP A 70 10.35 -10.37 -11.17
CA ASP A 70 11.79 -10.57 -11.32
C ASP A 70 12.17 -11.39 -12.57
N ARG A 71 11.18 -11.95 -13.27
CA ARG A 71 11.36 -12.69 -14.53
C ARG A 71 11.08 -11.80 -15.74
#